data_AF-A0A8E0S9I0-F1
#
_entry.id   AF-A0A8E0S9I0-F1
#
_cell.length_a   1.000
_cell.length_b   1.000
_cell.length_c   1.000
_cell.angle_alpha   90.00
_cell.angle_beta   90.00
_cell.angle_gamma   90.00
#
_symmetry.space_group_name_H-M   'P 1'
#
loop_
_entity.id
_entity.type
_entity.pdbx_description
1 polymer ?
#
loop_
_entity_poly.entity_id
_entity_poly.type
_entity_poly.pdbx_seq_one_letter_code
_entity_poly.pdbx_strand_id
1 'polypeptide(L)' 'SRNRGLSYRVNFLNHNVVISFQCLWKNQSDVYFMDFGCGNGLLVFLLITEGFNGMGVDIRRRRLWDTYPEAVRQNLHRI' A
#
# COMPACT_ATOMS: atom_id res chain seq x y z
N SER A 1 16.48 -18.44 23.50
CA SER A 1 16.14 -19.35 22.40
C SER A 1 15.83 -18.51 21.16
N ARG A 2 16.70 -18.55 20.15
CA ARG A 2 16.66 -17.73 18.94
C ARG A 2 15.81 -18.44 17.88
N ASN A 3 14.72 -17.82 17.42
CA ASN A 3 14.18 -18.09 16.09
C ASN A 3 14.20 -16.78 15.30
N ARG A 4 15.11 -16.74 14.32
CA ARG A 4 15.36 -15.62 13.41
C ARG A 4 14.24 -15.61 12.37
N GLY A 5 13.18 -14.84 12.64
CA GLY A 5 12.18 -14.49 11.63
C GLY A 5 12.82 -13.56 10.60
N LEU A 6 12.77 -13.97 9.33
CA LEU A 6 13.35 -13.28 8.19
C LEU A 6 12.87 -11.82 8.12
N SER A 7 13.82 -10.89 8.17
CA SER A 7 13.60 -9.47 7.99
C SER A 7 13.43 -9.19 6.50
N TYR A 8 12.20 -9.22 6.00
CA TYR A 8 11.86 -8.67 4.68
C TYR A 8 11.77 -7.16 4.84
N ARG A 9 12.89 -6.49 4.60
CA ARG A 9 12.96 -5.03 4.53
C ARG A 9 12.54 -4.63 3.12
N VAL A 10 11.25 -4.38 2.92
CA VAL A 10 10.75 -3.85 1.65
C VAL A 10 11.01 -2.35 1.62
N ASN A 11 12.20 -1.97 1.16
CA ASN A 11 12.53 -0.58 0.81
C ASN A 11 12.10 -0.36 -0.64
N PHE A 12 10.89 0.14 -0.87
CA PHE A 12 10.57 0.72 -2.17
C PHE A 12 11.01 2.18 -2.19
N LEU A 13 12.26 2.36 -2.64
CA LEU A 13 12.76 3.62 -3.19
C LEU A 13 11.88 4.02 -4.37
N ASN A 14 10.93 4.91 -4.13
CA ASN A 14 10.42 5.89 -5.08
C ASN A 14 9.78 7.01 -4.25
N HIS A 15 9.93 8.24 -4.72
CA HIS A 15 9.68 9.50 -4.03
C HIS A 15 8.22 9.79 -3.59
N ASN A 16 7.43 8.78 -3.17
CA ASN A 16 6.00 8.90 -2.82
C ASN A 16 5.54 8.10 -1.59
N VAL A 17 6.42 7.43 -0.83
CA VAL A 17 6.02 6.57 0.30
C VAL A 17 5.96 7.36 1.61
N VAL A 18 4.93 8.20 1.78
CA VAL A 18 4.64 8.86 3.07
C VAL A 18 3.84 7.91 3.96
N ILE A 19 4.43 6.80 4.41
CA ILE A 19 3.76 5.91 5.38
C ILE A 19 4.70 5.48 6.52
N SER A 20 6.02 5.61 6.38
CA SER A 20 6.93 4.90 7.31
C SER A 20 7.63 5.73 8.38
N PHE A 21 7.59 7.07 8.39
CA PHE A 21 8.43 7.81 9.34
C PHE A 21 7.80 8.14 10.71
N GLN A 22 6.47 8.18 10.85
CA GLN A 22 5.85 8.53 12.14
C GLN A 22 5.41 7.35 13.01
N CYS A 23 5.08 6.18 12.42
CA CYS A 23 4.60 5.04 13.22
C CYS A 23 5.70 4.26 13.95
N LEU A 24 6.99 4.51 13.68
CA LEU A 24 8.08 3.89 14.46
C LEU A 24 8.19 4.45 15.89
N TRP A 25 7.43 5.50 16.25
CA TRP A 25 7.54 6.18 17.54
C TRP A 25 6.29 6.12 18.43
N LYS A 26 5.15 5.65 17.94
CA LYS A 26 3.96 5.47 18.78
C LYS A 26 3.29 4.15 18.48
N ASN A 27 3.19 3.35 19.53
CA ASN A 27 2.43 2.11 19.67
C ASN A 27 0.99 2.31 19.15
N GLN A 28 0.76 2.18 17.85
CA GLN A 28 -0.54 2.42 17.22
C GLN A 28 -0.84 1.25 16.29
N SER A 29 -1.92 0.53 16.62
CA SER A 29 -2.25 -0.78 16.08
C SER A 29 -2.87 -0.78 14.68
N ASP A 30 -3.09 0.37 14.07
CA ASP A 30 -3.74 0.48 12.76
C ASP A 30 -3.03 1.51 11.87
N VAL A 31 -2.10 1.04 11.04
CA VAL A 31 -1.45 1.84 10.00
C VAL A 31 -2.31 1.81 8.75
N TYR A 32 -2.72 2.97 8.25
CA TYR A 32 -3.47 3.13 7.01
C TYR A 32 -2.63 3.84 5.95
N PHE A 33 -2.49 3.26 4.76
CA PHE A 33 -1.64 3.82 3.70
C PHE A 33 -2.44 4.59 2.63
N MET A 34 -1.79 5.58 2.00
CA MET A 34 -2.37 6.34 0.89
C MET A 34 -1.33 6.58 -0.21
N ASP A 35 -1.63 6.13 -1.43
CA ASP A 35 -0.75 6.23 -2.60
C ASP A 35 -1.32 7.23 -3.62
N PHE A 36 -0.72 8.42 -3.73
CA PHE A 36 -1.13 9.46 -4.69
C PHE A 36 -0.38 9.30 -6.01
N GLY A 37 -1.12 9.29 -7.12
CA GLY A 37 -0.57 8.92 -8.42
C GLY A 37 -0.26 7.43 -8.50
N CYS A 38 -1.13 6.59 -7.92
CA CYS A 38 -0.93 5.13 -7.83
C CYS A 38 -0.84 4.44 -9.20
N GLY A 39 -1.16 5.15 -10.29
CA GLY A 39 -0.96 4.72 -11.66
C GLY A 39 -1.71 3.42 -11.96
N ASN A 40 -0.95 2.34 -12.16
CA ASN A 40 -1.52 1.03 -12.47
C ASN A 40 -2.09 0.31 -11.24
N GLY A 41 -1.96 0.87 -10.04
CA GLY A 41 -2.49 0.32 -8.79
C GLY A 41 -1.73 -0.90 -8.25
N LEU A 42 -0.56 -1.24 -8.81
CA LEU A 42 0.20 -2.44 -8.42
C LEU A 42 0.68 -2.38 -6.97
N LEU A 43 1.14 -1.21 -6.50
CA LEU A 43 1.60 -1.06 -5.13
C LEU A 43 0.45 -1.24 -4.13
N VAL A 44 -0.72 -0.66 -4.44
CA VAL A 44 -1.95 -0.80 -3.65
C VAL A 44 -2.41 -2.25 -3.61
N PHE A 45 -2.37 -2.96 -4.75
CA PHE A 45 -2.66 -4.38 -4.83
C PHE A 45 -1.75 -5.21 -3.90
N LEU A 46 -0.44 -4.97 -3.97
CA LEU A 46 0.54 -5.69 -3.14
C LEU A 46 0.28 -5.44 -1.65
N LEU A 47 0.13 -4.18 -1.24
CA LEU A 47 -0.07 -3.84 0.17
C LEU A 47 -1.37 -4.41 0.74
N ILE A 48 -2.49 -4.34 0.00
CA ILE A 48 -3.76 -4.95 0.43
C ILE A 48 -3.63 -6.48 0.53
N THR A 49 -2.93 -7.10 -0.41
CA THR A 49 -2.72 -8.57 -0.41
C THR A 49 -1.87 -9.03 0.76
N GLU A 50 -0.89 -8.22 1.18
CA GLU A 50 -0.07 -8.46 2.38
C GLU A 50 -0.81 -8.15 3.70
N GLY A 51 -2.07 -7.70 3.63
CA GLY A 51 -2.91 -7.43 4.79
C GLY A 51 -2.80 -6.01 5.36
N PHE A 52 -2.20 -5.07 4.63
CA PHE A 52 -2.21 -3.66 5.00
C PHE A 52 -3.51 -3.00 4.56
N ASN A 53 -4.04 -2.11 5.40
CA ASN A 53 -5.19 -1.28 5.06
C ASN A 53 -4.72 0.01 4.36
N GLY A 54 -5.36 0.40 3.27
CA GLY A 54 -5.04 1.64 2.59
C GLY A 54 -5.73 1.81 1.24
N MET A 55 -5.45 2.92 0.56
CA MET A 55 -6.05 3.25 -0.73
C MET A 55 -5.06 3.91 -1.70
N GLY A 56 -5.30 3.71 -2.99
CA GLY A 56 -4.60 4.39 -4.07
C GLY A 56 -5.49 5.37 -4.80
N VAL A 57 -4.92 6.49 -5.21
CA VAL A 57 -5.62 7.56 -5.88
C VAL A 57 -4.86 8.01 -7.12
N ASP A 58 -5.54 8.10 -8.26
CA ASP A 58 -4.95 8.58 -9.51
C ASP A 58 -5.94 9.49 -10.26
N ILE A 59 -5.44 10.47 -11.00
CA ILE A 59 -6.29 11.38 -11.82
C ILE A 59 -6.96 10.60 -12.97
N ARG A 60 -6.34 9.51 -13.42
CA ARG A 60 -6.84 8.70 -14.54
C ARG A 60 -7.13 7.29 -14.07
N ARG A 61 -8.40 6.89 -14.12
CA ARG A 61 -8.78 5.47 -13.98
C ARG A 61 -8.10 4.65 -15.08
N ARG A 62 -7.36 3.63 -14.70
CA ARG A 62 -6.73 2.68 -15.64
C ARG A 62 -7.62 1.46 -15.81
N ARG A 63 -7.78 0.97 -17.05
CA ARG A 63 -8.52 -0.28 -17.35
C ARG A 63 -7.97 -1.49 -16.59
N LEU A 64 -6.67 -1.48 -16.28
CA LEU A 64 -6.03 -2.54 -15.50
C LEU A 64 -6.69 -2.72 -14.12
N TRP A 65 -7.27 -1.66 -13.54
CA TRP A 65 -7.90 -1.77 -12.24
C TRP A 65 -9.06 -2.78 -12.24
N ASP A 66 -9.74 -2.95 -13.38
CA ASP A 66 -10.88 -3.85 -13.48
C ASP A 66 -10.48 -5.33 -13.35
N THR A 67 -9.20 -5.66 -13.56
CA THR A 67 -8.65 -7.02 -13.44
C THR A 67 -8.24 -7.39 -12.03
N TYR A 68 -8.16 -6.43 -11.09
CA TYR A 68 -7.82 -6.74 -9.71
C TYR A 68 -9.02 -7.34 -8.96
N PRO A 69 -8.76 -8.14 -7.89
CA PRO A 69 -9.81 -8.60 -7.00
C PRO A 69 -10.62 -7.45 -6.42
N GLU A 70 -11.89 -7.72 -6.11
CA GLU A 70 -12.81 -6.69 -5.60
C GLU A 70 -12.27 -5.98 -4.36
N ALA A 71 -11.63 -6.72 -3.45
CA ALA A 71 -11.00 -6.18 -2.25
C ALA A 71 -9.95 -5.09 -2.55
N VAL A 72 -9.29 -5.15 -3.71
CA VAL A 72 -8.31 -4.14 -4.14
C VAL A 72 -8.99 -3.02 -4.92
N ARG A 73 -9.97 -3.34 -5.78
CA ARG A 73 -10.69 -2.33 -6.58
C ARG A 73 -11.42 -1.32 -5.73
N GLN A 74 -11.99 -1.75 -4.61
CA GLN A 74 -12.69 -0.88 -3.67
C GLN A 74 -11.77 0.18 -3.05
N ASN A 75 -10.46 -0.03 -3.10
CA ASN A 75 -9.43 0.84 -2.56
C ASN A 75 -8.67 1.60 -3.67
N LEU A 76 -9.11 1.55 -4.93
CA LEU A 76 -8.55 2.30 -6.05
C LEU A 76 -9.52 3.38 -6.53
N HIS A 77 -9.15 4.65 -6.33
CA HIS A 77 -10.03 5.79 -6.56
C HIS A 77 -9.50 6.70 -7.65
N ARG A 78 -10.42 7.15 -8.51
CA ARG A 78 -10.13 8.24 -9.44
C ARG A 78 -10.59 9.55 -8.82
N ILE A 79 -9.70 10.55 -8.78
CA ILE A 79 -10.07 11.96 -8.53
C ILE A 79 -10.42 12.62 -9.86
#